data_AF-A0A924U5L5-F1
#
_entry.id   AF-A0A924U5L5-F1
#
_cell.length_a   1.000
_cell.length_b   1.000
_cell.length_c   1.000
_cell.angle_alpha   90.00
_cell.angle_beta   90.00
_cell.angle_gamma   90.00
#
_symmetry.space_group_name_H-M   'P 1'
#
loop_
_entity.id
_entity.type
_entity.pdbx_description
1 polymer ?
#
loop_
_entity_poly.entity_id
_entity_poly.type
_entity_poly.pdbx_seq_one_letter_code
_entity_poly.pdbx_strand_id
1 'polypeptide(L)'
;MAQDSAVVQEAQRQRELIAAFEVAGSMPCGLRLSESGARAERGLEAYRANAEAIADRALGAVFATVRTMVGAIDFKHLARDFWRAAPPLR
;
A
#
# COMPACT_ATOMS: atom_id res chain seq x y z
N MET A 1 -10.43 8.62 -30.02
CA MET A 1 -8.95 8.52 -30.12
C MET A 1 -8.21 9.39 -29.10
N ALA A 2 -8.42 10.71 -28.96
CA ALA A 2 -7.70 11.52 -27.96
C ALA A 2 -8.15 11.25 -26.49
N GLN A 3 -9.46 11.09 -26.26
CA GLN A 3 -10.02 10.75 -24.93
C GLN A 3 -9.59 9.37 -24.45
N ASP A 4 -9.49 8.38 -25.34
CA ASP A 4 -9.02 7.03 -25.02
C ASP A 4 -7.57 7.05 -24.51
N SER A 5 -6.72 7.90 -25.09
CA SER A 5 -5.32 8.05 -24.67
C SER A 5 -5.20 8.65 -23.26
N ALA A 6 -6.05 9.62 -22.90
CA ALA A 6 -6.03 10.23 -21.57
C ALA A 6 -6.44 9.24 -20.47
N VAL A 7 -7.47 8.42 -20.71
CA VAL A 7 -7.91 7.39 -19.76
C VAL A 7 -6.84 6.33 -19.56
N VAL A 8 -6.18 5.88 -20.63
CA VAL A 8 -5.08 4.91 -20.55
C VAL A 8 -3.89 5.48 -19.77
N GLN A 9 -3.55 6.76 -19.97
CA GLN A 9 -2.49 7.43 -19.23
C GLN A 9 -2.80 7.57 -17.74
N GLU A 10 -4.05 7.87 -17.37
CA GLU A 10 -4.46 7.96 -15.98
C GLU A 10 -4.46 6.58 -15.31
N ALA A 11 -4.98 5.55 -15.98
CA ALA A 11 -4.92 4.17 -15.49
C ALA A 11 -3.46 3.71 -15.27
N GLN A 12 -2.55 4.11 -16.16
CA GLN A 12 -1.13 3.86 -16.00
C GLN A 12 -0.56 4.56 -14.76
N ARG A 13 -0.85 5.85 -14.59
CA ARG A 13 -0.44 6.63 -13.42
C ARG A 13 -0.95 6.01 -12.10
N GLN A 14 -2.20 5.54 -12.09
CA GLN A 14 -2.80 4.90 -10.92
C GLN A 14 -2.14 3.56 -10.60
N ARG A 15 -1.79 2.76 -11.61
CA ARG A 15 -1.04 1.51 -11.43
C ARG A 15 0.35 1.76 -10.83
N GLU A 16 1.06 2.77 -11.34
CA GLU A 16 2.36 3.19 -10.82
C GLU A 16 2.26 3.67 -9.36
N LEU A 17 1.20 4.41 -9.02
CA LEU A 17 0.93 4.83 -7.65
C LEU A 17 0.68 3.64 -6.72
N ILE A 18 -0.12 2.66 -7.14
CA ILE A 18 -0.37 1.48 -6.32
C ILE A 18 0.92 0.66 -6.12
N ALA A 19 1.72 0.48 -7.17
CA ALA A 19 3.01 -0.19 -7.06
C ALA A 19 3.98 0.53 -6.10
N ALA A 20 3.89 1.86 -6.00
CA ALA A 20 4.69 2.64 -5.05
C ALA A 20 4.34 2.35 -3.57
N PHE A 21 3.15 1.83 -3.28
CA PHE A 21 2.77 1.40 -1.92
C PHE A 21 3.42 0.07 -1.54
N GLU A 22 3.68 -0.80 -2.51
CA GLU A 22 4.23 -2.15 -2.30
C GLU A 22 5.74 -2.10 -2.00
N VAL A 23 6.47 -1.15 -2.60
CA VAL A 23 7.90 -0.96 -2.36
C VAL A 23 8.12 -0.12 -1.10
N ALA A 24 8.75 -0.71 -0.09
CA ALA A 24 9.23 0.02 1.07
C ALA A 24 10.41 0.93 0.68
N GLY A 25 10.29 2.24 0.95
CA GLY A 25 11.38 3.19 0.74
C GLY A 25 11.00 4.42 -0.07
N SER A 26 12.01 4.98 -0.74
CA SER A 26 11.92 6.25 -1.47
C SER A 26 10.87 6.22 -2.59
N MET A 27 10.34 7.40 -2.93
CA MET A 27 9.38 7.59 -3.99
C MET A 27 9.96 7.10 -5.34
N PRO A 28 9.23 6.29 -6.12
CA PRO A 28 9.71 5.84 -7.42
C PRO A 28 10.01 7.05 -8.33
N CYS A 29 11.19 7.06 -8.95
CA CYS A 29 11.56 8.08 -9.92
C CYS A 29 10.57 8.02 -11.09
N GLY A 30 9.77 9.07 -11.27
CA GLY A 30 8.77 9.17 -12.35
C GLY A 30 7.31 9.07 -11.90
N LEU A 31 7.03 8.85 -10.60
CA LEU A 31 5.65 8.85 -10.11
C LEU A 31 5.03 10.25 -10.25
N ARG A 32 4.03 10.39 -11.12
CA ARG A 32 3.33 11.66 -11.35
C ARG A 32 2.28 11.89 -10.26
N LEU A 33 2.63 12.75 -9.31
CA LEU A 33 1.74 13.27 -8.27
C LEU A 33 1.52 14.77 -8.47
N SER A 34 0.41 15.28 -7.91
CA SER A 34 0.18 16.72 -7.83
C SER A 34 1.11 17.42 -6.83
N GLU A 35 1.61 16.66 -5.85
CA GLU A 35 2.54 17.11 -4.81
C GLU A 35 3.95 16.59 -5.10
N SER A 36 4.98 17.26 -4.58
CA SER A 36 6.38 16.86 -4.77
C SER A 36 7.20 16.98 -3.47
N GLY A 37 8.41 16.42 -3.49
CA GLY A 37 9.35 16.45 -2.37
C GLY A 37 8.78 15.87 -1.07
N ALA A 38 9.11 16.49 0.06
CA ALA A 38 8.74 15.99 1.38
C ALA A 38 7.22 15.84 1.60
N ARG A 39 6.38 16.60 0.89
CA ARG A 39 4.92 16.47 1.00
C ARG A 39 4.41 15.22 0.30
N ALA A 40 4.94 14.91 -0.88
CA ALA A 40 4.66 13.66 -1.57
C ALA A 40 5.11 12.45 -0.74
N GLU A 41 6.32 12.50 -0.18
CA GLU A 41 6.85 11.43 0.68
C GLU A 41 5.98 11.20 1.93
N ARG A 42 5.59 12.27 2.64
CA ARG A 42 4.67 12.16 3.78
C ARG A 42 3.31 11.61 3.40
N GLY A 43 2.77 12.03 2.25
CA GLY A 43 1.51 11.51 1.74
C GLY A 43 1.60 10.00 1.47
N LEU A 44 2.67 9.58 0.81
CA LEU A 44 2.93 8.16 0.51
C LEU A 44 3.08 7.33 1.79
N GLU A 45 3.79 7.85 2.79
CA GLU A 45 3.95 7.20 4.10
C GLU A 45 2.60 7.05 4.83
N ALA A 46 1.75 8.08 4.79
CA ALA A 46 0.41 8.00 5.38
C ALA A 46 -0.45 6.90 4.73
N TYR A 47 -0.38 6.75 3.41
CA TYR A 47 -1.07 5.67 2.70
C TYR A 47 -0.52 4.28 3.06
N ARG A 48 0.80 4.14 3.16
CA ARG A 48 1.43 2.89 3.62
C ARG A 48 0.99 2.51 5.02
N ALA A 49 1.03 3.45 5.97
CA ALA A 49 0.58 3.23 7.34
C ALA A 49 -0.90 2.85 7.42
N ASN A 50 -1.76 3.44 6.58
CA ASN A 50 -3.16 3.07 6.50
C ASN A 50 -3.32 1.62 5.98
N ALA A 51 -2.61 1.26 4.92
CA ALA A 51 -2.67 -0.09 4.37
C ALA A 51 -2.19 -1.16 5.37
N GLU A 52 -1.15 -0.87 6.15
CA GLU A 52 -0.71 -1.73 7.26
C GLU A 52 -1.78 -1.89 8.34
N ALA A 53 -2.48 -0.82 8.71
CA ALA A 53 -3.57 -0.88 9.68
C ALA A 53 -4.77 -1.67 9.15
N ILE A 54 -5.06 -1.57 7.86
CA ILE A 54 -6.10 -2.37 7.19
C ILE A 54 -5.70 -3.85 7.21
N ALA A 55 -4.44 -4.17 6.90
CA ALA A 55 -3.93 -5.55 6.91
C ALA A 55 -4.06 -6.18 8.32
N ASP A 56 -3.62 -5.47 9.37
CA ASP A 56 -3.77 -5.93 10.76
C ASP A 56 -5.23 -6.21 11.13
N ARG A 57 -6.15 -5.28 10.79
CA ARG A 57 -7.58 -5.46 11.07
C ARG A 57 -8.19 -6.63 10.31
N ALA A 58 -7.92 -6.72 9.00
CA ALA A 58 -8.50 -7.74 8.15
C ALA A 58 -7.99 -9.14 8.51
N LEU A 59 -6.67 -9.31 8.61
CA LEU A 59 -6.06 -10.58 8.97
C LEU A 59 -6.39 -10.93 10.43
N GLY A 60 -6.40 -9.96 11.34
CA GLY A 60 -6.72 -10.19 12.75
C GLY A 60 -8.17 -10.63 12.98
N ALA A 61 -9.11 -10.19 12.12
CA ALA A 61 -10.50 -10.64 12.18
C ALA A 61 -10.66 -12.08 11.69
N VAL A 62 -9.90 -12.50 10.66
CA VAL A 62 -9.98 -13.85 10.08
C VAL A 62 -9.17 -14.87 10.89
N PHE A 63 -7.98 -14.48 11.37
CA PHE A 63 -7.00 -15.35 12.03
C PHE A 63 -6.88 -15.05 13.54
N ALA A 64 -8.01 -14.91 14.23
CA ALA A 64 -8.05 -14.49 15.63
C ALA A 64 -7.21 -15.39 16.56
N THR A 65 -7.26 -16.71 16.37
CA THR A 65 -6.46 -17.67 17.17
C THR A 65 -4.95 -17.42 17.00
N VAL A 66 -4.49 -17.20 15.76
CA VAL A 66 -3.07 -16.91 15.48
C VAL A 66 -2.66 -15.60 16.15
N ARG A 67 -3.51 -14.57 16.07
CA ARG A 67 -3.28 -13.30 16.76
C ARG A 67 -3.18 -13.46 18.28
N THR A 68 -4.00 -14.30 18.89
CA THR A 68 -3.92 -14.60 20.33
C THR A 68 -2.63 -15.34 20.69
N MET A 69 -2.20 -16.30 19.87
CA MET A 69 -1.00 -17.10 20.13
C MET A 69 0.29 -16.29 20.00
N VAL A 70 0.36 -15.43 18.98
CA VAL A 70 1.56 -14.61 18.68
C VAL A 70 1.57 -13.31 19.48
N GLY A 71 0.41 -12.84 19.93
CA GLY A 71 0.25 -11.54 20.58
C GLY A 71 0.04 -10.41 19.56
N ALA A 72 -0.68 -9.37 19.99
CA ALA A 72 -1.17 -8.33 19.07
C ALA A 72 -0.06 -7.49 18.42
N ILE A 73 1.04 -7.23 19.13
CA ILE A 73 2.16 -6.42 18.61
C ILE A 73 2.89 -7.18 17.50
N ASP A 74 3.27 -8.43 17.77
CA ASP A 74 4.00 -9.26 16.80
C ASP A 74 3.10 -9.67 15.64
N PHE A 75 1.81 -9.89 15.88
CA PHE A 75 0.84 -10.13 14.81
C PHE A 75 0.74 -8.94 13.86
N LYS A 76 0.82 -7.69 14.35
CA LYS A 76 0.79 -6.51 13.49
C LYS A 76 1.99 -6.48 12.52
N HIS A 77 3.18 -6.85 12.99
CA HIS A 77 4.37 -6.98 12.12
C HIS A 77 4.19 -8.10 11.10
N LEU A 78 3.69 -9.27 11.54
CA LEU A 78 3.39 -10.39 10.67
C LEU A 78 2.36 -10.01 9.58
N ALA A 79 1.30 -9.31 9.95
CA ALA A 79 0.25 -8.87 9.04
C ALA A 79 0.79 -7.92 7.97
N ARG A 80 1.63 -6.95 8.36
CA ARG A 80 2.32 -6.07 7.42
C ARG A 80 3.19 -6.85 6.45
N ASP A 81 4.03 -7.75 6.96
CA ASP A 81 4.99 -8.48 6.14
C ASP A 81 4.28 -9.46 5.19
N PHE A 82 3.21 -10.10 5.67
CA PHE A 82 2.33 -10.94 4.84
C PHE A 82 1.66 -10.14 3.72
N TRP A 83 1.11 -8.97 4.03
CA TRP A 83 0.47 -8.11 3.02
C TRP A 83 1.45 -7.66 1.93
N ARG A 84 2.71 -7.36 2.30
CA ARG A 84 3.75 -7.00 1.34
C ARG A 84 4.20 -8.19 0.47
N ALA A 85 4.30 -9.39 1.07
CA ALA A 85 4.73 -10.59 0.36
C ALA A 85 3.62 -11.18 -0.54
N ALA A 86 2.36 -11.04 -0.11
CA ALA A 86 1.18 -11.57 -0.77
C ALA A 86 0.06 -10.51 -0.76
N PRO A 87 0.17 -9.45 -1.58
CA PRO A 87 -0.88 -8.44 -1.67
C PRO A 87 -2.19 -9.07 -2.17
N PRO A 88 -3.35 -8.55 -1.74
CA PRO A 88 -4.64 -9.08 -2.16
C PRO A 88 -4.79 -9.01 -3.68
N LEU A 89 -5.22 -10.13 -4.27
CA LEU A 89 -5.58 -10.18 -5.69
C LEU A 89 -6.83 -9.31 -5.91
N ARG A 90 -6.84 -8.57 -7.02
CA ARG A 90 -7.96 -7.69 -7.41
C ARG A 90 -9.07 -8.47 -8.09
#